data_AF-A0A4V2KAY4-F1
#
_entry.id   AF-A0A4V2KAY4-F1
#
_cell.length_a   1.000
_cell.length_b   1.000
_cell.length_c   1.000
_cell.angle_alpha   90.00
_cell.angle_beta   90.00
_cell.angle_gamma   90.00
#
_symmetry.space_group_name_H-M   'P 1'
#
loop_
_entity.id
_entity.type
_entity.pdbx_description
1 polymer ?
#
loop_
_entity_poly.entity_id
_entity_poly.type
_entity_poly.pdbx_seq_one_letter_code
_entity_poly.pdbx_strand_id
1 'polypeptide(L)'
;MAAIKGSISVSAIWKPKHRGLLMTVVLVLPACSAIGPFSEYEKSLINRPIPKDVTQAKLECNIRRAHYDMLLFTIKQRDENGWDDDAEKDVMISDAWADYHRARRIGCSGWE
;
A
#
# COMPACT_ATOMS: atom_id res chain seq x y z
N MET A 1 -53.82 16.03 32.71
CA MET A 1 -52.67 16.95 32.80
C MET A 1 -51.40 16.16 32.47
N ALA A 2 -50.62 16.70 31.53
CA ALA A 2 -49.25 16.33 31.14
C ALA A 2 -48.95 14.88 30.68
N ALA A 3 -48.79 14.74 29.37
CA ALA A 3 -48.06 13.67 28.70
C ALA A 3 -46.54 13.95 28.77
N ILE A 4 -45.70 12.92 28.97
CA ILE A 4 -44.33 12.90 28.43
C ILE A 4 -43.99 11.47 27.96
N LYS A 5 -44.20 11.29 26.65
CA LYS A 5 -43.48 10.39 25.75
C LYS A 5 -41.99 10.74 25.79
N GLY A 6 -41.08 9.77 25.70
CA GLY A 6 -39.73 10.08 25.20
C GLY A 6 -38.63 9.11 25.58
N SER A 7 -38.40 8.16 24.67
CA SER A 7 -37.15 7.42 24.49
C SER A 7 -35.90 8.26 24.74
N ILE A 8 -34.98 7.77 25.58
CA ILE A 8 -33.67 8.37 25.81
C ILE A 8 -32.79 8.00 24.61
N SER A 9 -32.73 8.90 23.63
CA SER A 9 -31.79 8.86 22.51
C SER A 9 -30.42 9.32 23.00
N VAL A 10 -29.44 8.41 22.99
CA VAL A 10 -28.03 8.72 23.27
C VAL A 10 -27.48 9.53 22.10
N SER A 11 -27.50 10.85 22.23
CA SER A 11 -26.77 11.76 21.34
C SER A 11 -26.24 12.92 22.16
N ALA A 12 -25.32 12.58 23.06
CA ALA A 12 -24.61 13.55 23.86
C ALA A 12 -23.36 14.03 23.12
N ILE A 13 -23.43 15.30 22.67
CA ILE A 13 -22.39 16.30 22.88
C ILE A 13 -21.12 16.15 22.01
N TRP A 14 -21.19 16.62 20.77
CA TRP A 14 -20.03 17.22 20.09
C TRP A 14 -20.17 18.74 20.11
N LYS A 15 -19.63 19.39 21.15
CA LYS A 15 -19.52 20.86 21.21
C LYS A 15 -18.37 21.34 20.30
N PRO A 16 -18.54 22.45 19.56
CA PRO A 16 -17.56 22.92 18.57
C PRO A 16 -16.48 23.81 19.21
N LYS A 17 -15.85 23.37 20.31
CA LYS A 17 -14.83 24.16 21.04
C LYS A 17 -13.39 23.68 20.85
N HIS A 18 -13.11 22.80 19.89
CA HIS A 18 -11.75 22.30 19.61
C HIS A 18 -11.22 22.62 18.20
N ARG A 19 -11.94 23.42 17.40
CA ARG A 19 -11.53 23.77 16.02
C ARG A 19 -10.20 24.52 15.92
N GLY A 20 -9.77 25.22 16.97
CA GLY A 20 -8.50 25.95 16.99
C GLY A 20 -7.27 25.07 17.27
N LEU A 21 -7.44 23.96 18.00
CA LEU A 21 -6.32 23.08 18.38
C LEU A 21 -5.92 22.11 17.26
N LEU A 22 -6.83 21.86 16.31
CA LEU A 22 -6.57 20.98 15.17
C LEU A 22 -5.73 21.65 14.06
N MET A 23 -5.70 22.99 13.99
CA MET A 23 -4.94 23.69 12.95
C MET A 23 -3.46 23.89 13.28
N THR A 24 -3.08 23.86 14.57
CA THR A 24 -1.68 23.96 14.98
C THR A 24 -0.92 22.64 14.95
N VAL A 25 -1.62 21.49 15.00
CA VAL A 25 -1.00 20.16 14.79
C VAL A 25 -0.70 19.89 13.31
N VAL A 26 -1.36 20.60 12.39
CA VAL A 26 -1.12 20.46 10.94
C VAL A 26 0.17 21.15 10.48
N LEU A 27 0.73 22.07 11.28
CA LEU A 27 1.93 22.86 10.92
C LEU A 27 3.23 22.40 11.60
N VAL A 28 3.19 21.31 12.38
CA VAL A 28 4.37 20.70 13.03
C VAL A 28 4.48 19.21 12.66
N LEU A 29 4.21 18.88 11.39
CA LEU A 29 4.74 17.66 10.78
C LEU A 29 5.78 18.07 9.74
N PRO A 30 7.07 18.17 10.13
CA PRO A 30 8.12 18.31 9.15
C PRO A 30 8.12 17.03 8.30
N ALA A 31 7.85 17.18 7.01
CA ALA A 31 8.27 16.27 5.95
C ALA A 31 8.35 14.77 6.29
N CYS A 32 7.21 14.10 6.50
CA CYS A 32 7.11 12.64 6.47
C CYS A 32 5.95 12.16 5.59
N SER A 33 5.75 12.79 4.43
CA SER A 33 4.96 12.24 3.32
C SER A 33 5.75 11.19 2.50
N ALA A 34 6.81 10.59 3.06
CA ALA A 34 7.62 9.56 2.39
C ALA A 34 7.11 8.12 2.60
N ILE A 35 5.94 7.95 3.20
CA ILE A 35 5.35 6.63 3.44
C ILE A 35 3.96 6.59 2.78
N GLY A 36 3.94 6.22 1.50
CA GLY A 36 2.77 5.56 0.92
C GLY A 36 2.49 4.23 1.65
N PRO A 37 1.38 3.52 1.31
CA PRO A 37 0.82 2.38 2.06
C PRO A 37 1.64 1.08 1.97
N PHE A 38 2.96 1.19 1.84
CA PHE A 38 3.87 0.06 1.69
C PHE A 38 4.31 -0.47 3.05
N SER A 39 4.32 -1.79 3.21
CA SER A 39 4.97 -2.42 4.36
C SER A 39 6.48 -2.15 4.33
N GLU A 40 7.17 -2.29 5.48
CA GLU A 40 8.64 -2.13 5.50
C GLU A 40 9.34 -3.11 4.56
N TYR A 41 8.75 -4.29 4.38
CA TYR A 41 9.19 -5.29 3.41
C TYR A 41 9.10 -4.75 1.97
N GLU A 42 7.93 -4.26 1.55
CA GLU A 42 7.73 -3.70 0.21
C GLU A 42 8.63 -2.49 -0.04
N LYS A 43 8.81 -1.62 0.96
CA LYS A 43 9.74 -0.49 0.87
C LYS A 43 11.16 -0.97 0.59
N SER A 44 11.61 -2.04 1.24
CA SER A 44 12.95 -2.60 1.04
C SER A 44 13.17 -3.14 -0.38
N LEU A 45 12.10 -3.57 -1.06
CA LEU A 45 12.13 -4.06 -2.43
C LEU A 45 12.03 -2.91 -3.45
N ILE A 46 11.15 -1.94 -3.21
CA ILE A 46 10.86 -0.82 -4.11
C ILE A 46 11.94 0.26 -4.06
N ASN A 47 12.50 0.53 -2.87
CA ASN A 47 13.45 1.62 -2.63
C ASN A 47 14.92 1.20 -2.76
N ARG A 48 15.21 0.05 -3.37
CA ARG A 48 16.59 -0.31 -3.72
C ARG A 48 17.22 0.77 -4.61
N PRO A 49 18.54 0.99 -4.51
CA PRO A 49 19.25 1.96 -5.34
C PRO A 49 18.88 1.81 -6.82
N ILE A 50 18.59 2.93 -7.49
CA ILE A 50 18.27 2.93 -8.93
C ILE A 50 19.56 2.61 -9.70
N PRO A 51 19.53 1.69 -10.69
CA PRO A 51 20.68 1.43 -11.54
C PRO A 51 21.15 2.71 -12.23
N LYS A 52 22.46 2.95 -12.22
CA LYS A 52 23.06 4.12 -12.88
C LYS A 52 23.30 3.89 -14.38
N ASP A 53 23.35 2.62 -14.78
CA ASP A 53 23.64 2.20 -16.14
C ASP A 53 22.36 1.70 -16.86
N VAL A 54 22.27 2.02 -18.15
CA VAL A 54 21.13 1.66 -19.00
C VAL A 54 21.02 0.15 -19.17
N THR A 55 22.16 -0.55 -19.28
CA THR A 55 22.17 -2.02 -19.42
C THR A 55 21.65 -2.68 -18.15
N GLN A 56 22.11 -2.21 -16.98
CA GLN A 56 21.62 -2.70 -15.69
C GLN A 56 20.13 -2.42 -15.49
N ALA A 57 19.66 -1.22 -15.85
CA ALA A 57 18.24 -0.89 -15.80
C ALA A 57 17.40 -1.83 -16.68
N LYS A 58 17.85 -2.09 -17.91
CA LYS A 58 17.17 -3.01 -18.83
C LYS A 58 17.14 -4.44 -18.32
N LEU A 59 18.25 -4.92 -17.73
CA LEU A 59 18.32 -6.24 -17.13
C LEU A 59 17.37 -6.37 -15.94
N GLU A 60 17.36 -5.38 -15.04
CA GLU A 60 16.44 -5.36 -13.90
C GLU A 60 14.97 -5.35 -14.37
N CYS A 61 14.62 -4.54 -15.37
CA CYS A 61 13.27 -4.55 -15.95
C CYS A 61 12.84 -5.93 -16.48
N ASN A 62 13.73 -6.63 -17.19
CA ASN A 62 13.42 -7.95 -17.73
C ASN A 62 13.26 -9.01 -16.63
N ILE A 63 14.15 -9.01 -15.64
CA ILE A 63 14.07 -9.93 -14.49
C ILE A 63 12.77 -9.71 -13.73
N ARG A 64 12.43 -8.46 -13.44
CA ARG A 64 11.20 -8.10 -12.71
C ARG A 64 9.95 -8.51 -13.47
N ARG A 65 9.96 -8.39 -14.80
CA ARG A 65 8.81 -8.80 -15.64
C ARG A 65 8.60 -10.31 -15.56
N ALA A 66 9.67 -11.07 -15.76
CA ALA A 66 9.61 -12.52 -15.65
C ALA A 66 9.15 -12.98 -14.26
N HIS A 67 9.64 -12.32 -13.20
CA HIS A 67 9.25 -12.65 -11.83
C HIS A 67 7.76 -12.32 -11.56
N TYR A 68 7.31 -11.14 -11.96
CA TYR A 68 5.92 -10.73 -11.85
C TYR A 68 4.96 -11.68 -12.59
N ASP A 69 5.25 -12.01 -13.84
CA ASP A 69 4.42 -12.92 -14.64
C ASP A 69 4.35 -14.32 -14.02
N MET A 70 5.47 -14.80 -13.46
CA MET A 70 5.54 -16.08 -12.75
C MET A 70 4.70 -16.06 -11.46
N LEU A 71 4.79 -14.98 -10.67
CA LEU A 71 3.99 -14.82 -9.46
C LEU A 71 2.51 -14.78 -9.78
N LEU A 72 2.07 -14.00 -10.78
CA LEU A 72 0.67 -13.95 -11.18
C LEU A 72 0.15 -15.31 -11.64
N PHE A 73 0.94 -16.05 -12.40
CA PHE A 73 0.58 -17.41 -12.83
C PHE A 73 0.41 -18.35 -11.63
N THR A 74 1.37 -18.31 -10.69
CA THR A 74 1.36 -19.15 -9.50
C THR A 74 0.18 -18.82 -8.58
N ILE A 75 -0.04 -17.52 -8.33
CA ILE A 75 -1.17 -17.03 -7.54
C ILE A 75 -2.48 -17.52 -8.15
N LYS A 76 -2.65 -17.38 -9.46
CA LYS A 76 -3.85 -17.84 -10.16
C LYS A 76 -4.05 -19.35 -10.02
N GLN A 77 -3.00 -20.15 -10.24
CA GLN A 77 -3.10 -21.61 -10.08
C GLN A 77 -3.49 -22.00 -8.65
N ARG A 78 -2.97 -21.32 -7.63
CA ARG A 78 -3.27 -21.64 -6.23
C ARG A 78 -4.62 -21.07 -5.77
N ASP A 79 -5.06 -19.96 -6.32
CA ASP A 79 -6.44 -19.49 -6.11
C ASP A 79 -7.48 -20.49 -6.65
N GLU A 80 -7.15 -21.22 -7.73
CA GLU A 80 -8.00 -22.27 -8.31
C GLU A 80 -7.91 -23.61 -7.55
N ASN A 81 -6.70 -23.99 -7.10
CA ASN A 81 -6.44 -25.31 -6.48
C ASN A 81 -6.49 -25.31 -4.94
N GLY A 82 -6.54 -24.14 -4.33
CA GLY A 82 -6.41 -23.95 -2.88
C GLY A 82 -5.01 -23.53 -2.48
N TRP A 83 -4.94 -22.73 -1.41
CA TRP A 83 -3.70 -22.33 -0.74
C TRP A 83 -3.49 -23.20 0.49
N ASP A 84 -2.27 -23.71 0.64
CA ASP A 84 -1.86 -24.44 1.85
C ASP A 84 -1.52 -23.49 3.00
N ASP A 85 -1.06 -22.27 2.68
CA ASP A 85 -0.65 -21.24 3.64
C ASP A 85 -1.03 -19.84 3.14
N ASP A 86 -1.86 -19.13 3.91
CA ASP A 86 -2.26 -17.75 3.63
C ASP A 86 -1.06 -16.78 3.76
N ALA A 87 -0.06 -17.08 4.59
CA ALA A 87 1.13 -16.25 4.68
C ALA A 87 1.97 -16.31 3.39
N GLU A 88 2.04 -17.49 2.76
CA GLU A 88 2.69 -17.64 1.45
C GLU A 88 1.97 -16.82 0.38
N LYS A 89 0.63 -16.84 0.39
CA LYS A 89 -0.19 -16.01 -0.50
C LYS A 89 0.12 -14.53 -0.34
N ASP A 90 0.11 -14.03 0.88
CA ASP A 90 0.33 -12.61 1.17
C ASP A 90 1.74 -12.16 0.73
N VAL A 91 2.76 -12.99 0.95
CA VAL A 91 4.13 -12.72 0.48
C VAL A 91 4.19 -12.64 -1.04
N MET A 92 3.60 -13.60 -1.76
CA MET A 92 3.60 -13.61 -3.22
C MET A 92 2.89 -12.38 -3.81
N ILE A 93 1.76 -11.98 -3.22
CA ILE A 93 1.05 -10.77 -3.63
C ILE A 93 1.88 -9.52 -3.36
N SER A 94 2.51 -9.43 -2.19
CA SER A 94 3.37 -8.31 -1.81
C SER A 94 4.60 -8.18 -2.72
N ASP A 95 5.21 -9.30 -3.10
CA ASP A 95 6.32 -9.33 -4.06
C ASP A 95 5.89 -8.88 -5.46
N ALA A 96 4.76 -9.36 -5.97
CA ALA A 96 4.23 -8.94 -7.26
C ALA A 96 3.92 -7.43 -7.27
N TRP A 97 3.37 -6.92 -6.16
CA TRP A 97 3.11 -5.50 -5.98
C TRP A 97 4.41 -4.68 -5.95
N ALA A 98 5.42 -5.16 -5.22
CA ALA A 98 6.73 -4.51 -5.16
C ALA A 98 7.43 -4.47 -6.52
N ASP A 99 7.36 -5.55 -7.30
CA ASP A 99 7.92 -5.62 -8.66
C ASP A 99 7.26 -4.60 -9.59
N TYR A 100 5.93 -4.52 -9.59
CA TYR A 100 5.19 -3.53 -10.37
C TYR A 100 5.63 -2.10 -10.03
N HIS A 101 5.67 -1.75 -8.75
CA HIS A 101 6.07 -0.41 -8.32
C HIS A 101 7.55 -0.12 -8.60
N ARG A 102 8.43 -1.10 -8.42
CA ARG A 102 9.85 -0.96 -8.72
C ARG A 102 10.07 -0.73 -10.22
N ALA A 103 9.41 -1.50 -11.08
CA ALA A 103 9.49 -1.35 -12.53
C ALA A 103 9.05 0.06 -12.97
N ARG A 104 7.97 0.59 -12.40
CA ARG A 104 7.52 1.97 -12.65
C ARG A 104 8.52 3.03 -12.22
N ARG A 105 9.21 2.83 -11.09
CA ARG A 105 10.25 3.77 -10.63
C ARG A 105 11.51 3.77 -11.48
N ILE A 106 11.89 2.61 -12.04
CA ILE A 106 13.01 2.50 -12.99
C ILE A 106 12.62 3.11 -14.35
N GLY A 107 11.33 3.10 -14.70
CA GLY A 107 10.84 3.53 -16.02
C GLY A 107 10.85 2.40 -17.04
N CYS A 108 10.56 1.17 -16.60
CA CYS A 108 10.46 0.02 -17.50
C CYS A 108 9.27 0.17 -18.46
N SER A 109 9.48 -0.01 -19.76
CA SER A 109 8.42 0.02 -20.77
C SER A 109 7.47 -1.17 -20.65
N GLY A 110 6.17 -0.96 -20.92
CA GLY A 110 5.17 -2.03 -21.00
C GLY A 110 4.65 -2.52 -19.63
N TRP A 111 4.65 -1.62 -18.64
CA TRP A 111 4.09 -1.76 -17.29
C TRP A 111 3.00 -0.70 -17.00
N GLU A 112 2.44 -0.10 -18.07
CA GLU A 112 1.41 0.94 -18.05
C GLU A 112 -0.01 0.36 -17.99
#